data_AF-A0A530A9S0-F1
#
_entry.id   AF-A0A530A9S0-F1
#
_cell.length_a   1.000
_cell.length_b   1.000
_cell.length_c   1.000
_cell.angle_alpha   90.00
_cell.angle_beta   90.00
_cell.angle_gamma   90.00
#
_symmetry.space_group_name_H-M   'P 1'
#
loop_
_entity.id
_entity.type
_entity.pdbx_description
1 polymer ?
#
loop_
_entity_poly.entity_id
_entity_poly.type
_entity_poly.pdbx_seq_one_letter_code
_entity_poly.pdbx_strand_id
1 'polypeptide(L)'
;MLAAGWGVQLLWGIAWTLAVTVVSMLIGAALGSLVAAAKLSHRGGLRFIGESYTTVFRGEPELLIIYLFYYGGTQVLTGVARSTGSIGSTDILN
;
A
#
# COMPACT_ATOMS: atom_id res chain seq x y z
N MET A 1 -34.33 3.88 -12.22
CA MET A 1 -33.21 4.74 -11.77
C MET A 1 -32.03 3.94 -11.21
N LEU A 2 -32.21 3.01 -10.26
CA LEU A 2 -31.09 2.19 -9.76
C LEU A 2 -30.60 1.10 -10.73
N ALA A 3 -31.50 0.49 -11.51
CA ALA A 3 -31.17 -0.62 -12.43
C ALA A 3 -30.72 -0.19 -13.85
N ALA A 4 -30.90 1.10 -14.21
CA ALA A 4 -30.54 1.64 -15.53
C ALA A 4 -29.49 2.78 -15.42
N GLY A 5 -28.87 2.95 -14.25
CA GLY A 5 -27.93 4.02 -13.96
C GLY A 5 -26.79 3.52 -13.08
N TRP A 6 -26.00 4.45 -12.54
CA TRP A 6 -24.77 4.15 -11.77
C TRP A 6 -24.99 3.49 -10.40
N GLY A 7 -26.24 3.24 -9.99
CA GLY A 7 -26.59 2.76 -8.65
C GLY A 7 -25.96 1.41 -8.30
N VAL A 8 -25.95 0.46 -9.24
CA VAL A 8 -25.32 -0.86 -9.04
C VAL A 8 -23.80 -0.73 -8.91
N GLN A 9 -23.16 0.09 -9.75
CA GLN A 9 -21.71 0.34 -9.66
C GLN A 9 -21.31 1.01 -8.34
N LEU A 10 -22.12 1.93 -7.82
CA LEU A 10 -21.87 2.56 -6.52
C LEU A 10 -22.00 1.57 -5.37
N LEU A 11 -23.03 0.71 -5.39
CA LEU A 11 -23.17 -0.37 -4.40
C LEU A 11 -21.98 -1.34 -4.44
N TRP A 12 -21.49 -1.65 -5.64
CA TRP A 12 -20.28 -2.47 -5.81
C TRP A 12 -19.02 -1.77 -5.27
N GLY A 13 -18.87 -0.48 -5.52
CA GLY A 13 -17.77 0.34 -4.99
C GLY A 13 -17.78 0.41 -3.45
N ILE A 14 -18.96 0.51 -2.84
CA ILE A 14 -19.13 0.44 -1.38
C ILE A 14 -18.68 -0.94 -0.86
N ALA A 15 -19.09 -2.03 -1.52
CA ALA A 15 -18.69 -3.37 -1.13
C ALA A 15 -17.15 -3.54 -1.15
N TRP A 16 -16.48 -3.02 -2.17
CA TRP A 16 -15.01 -3.04 -2.24
C TRP A 16 -14.34 -2.19 -1.15
N THR A 17 -14.87 -1.01 -0.88
CA THR A 17 -14.35 -0.14 0.18
C THR A 17 -14.43 -0.82 1.54
N LEU A 18 -15.57 -1.48 1.82
CA LEU A 18 -15.75 -2.26 3.05
C LEU A 18 -14.81 -3.46 3.12
N ALA A 19 -14.69 -4.23 2.04
CA ALA A 19 -13.80 -5.38 2.00
C ALA A 19 -12.35 -4.98 2.28
N VAL A 20 -11.86 -3.93 1.60
CA VAL A 20 -10.50 -3.41 1.79
C VAL A 20 -10.31 -2.87 3.21
N THR A 21 -11.30 -2.15 3.76
CA THR A 21 -11.24 -1.61 5.12
C THR A 21 -11.09 -2.73 6.14
N VAL A 22 -11.90 -3.79 6.05
CA VAL A 22 -11.84 -4.92 6.99
C VAL A 22 -10.48 -5.62 6.93
N VAL A 23 -9.99 -5.91 5.72
CA VAL A 23 -8.67 -6.55 5.55
C VAL A 23 -7.56 -5.66 6.09
N SER A 24 -7.59 -4.37 5.79
CA SER A 24 -6.60 -3.40 6.27
C SER A 24 -6.63 -3.27 7.79
N MET A 25 -7.81 -3.28 8.43
CA MET A 25 -7.92 -3.24 9.89
C MET A 25 -7.32 -4.48 10.54
N LEU A 26 -7.57 -5.67 9.99
CA LEU A 26 -7.01 -6.92 10.52
C LEU A 26 -5.48 -6.94 10.42
N ILE A 27 -4.94 -6.57 9.25
CA ILE A 27 -3.49 -6.51 9.03
C ILE A 27 -2.87 -5.43 9.93
N GLY A 28 -3.46 -4.24 9.97
CA GLY A 28 -3.00 -3.12 10.79
C GLY A 28 -3.03 -3.44 12.28
N ALA A 29 -4.04 -4.17 12.76
CA ALA A 29 -4.12 -4.62 14.14
C ALA A 29 -3.05 -5.67 14.47
N ALA A 30 -2.83 -6.65 13.60
CA ALA A 30 -1.77 -7.64 13.76
C ALA A 30 -0.39 -6.99 13.81
N LEU A 31 -0.05 -6.14 12.84
CA LEU A 31 1.23 -5.42 12.82
C LEU A 31 1.36 -4.45 13.99
N GLY A 32 0.30 -3.70 14.31
CA GLY A 32 0.27 -2.75 15.42
C GLY A 32 0.49 -3.42 16.78
N SER A 33 -0.11 -4.61 17.00
CA SER A 33 0.12 -5.40 18.21
C SER A 33 1.55 -5.93 18.31
N LEU A 34 2.16 -6.37 17.21
CA LEU A 34 3.57 -6.76 17.17
C LEU A 34 4.50 -5.59 17.52
N VAL A 35 4.23 -4.40 16.96
CA VAL A 35 5.00 -3.19 17.27
C VAL A 35 4.80 -2.76 18.73
N ALA A 36 3.57 -2.85 19.26
CA ALA A 36 3.29 -2.55 20.66
C ALA A 36 4.02 -3.52 21.60
N ALA A 37 4.03 -4.82 21.27
CA ALA A 37 4.78 -5.84 22.01
C ALA A 37 6.30 -5.57 21.96
N ALA A 38 6.83 -5.16 20.81
CA ALA A 38 8.23 -4.78 20.67
C ALA A 38 8.59 -3.53 21.50
N LYS A 39 7.70 -2.53 21.57
CA LYS A 39 7.88 -1.32 22.38
C LYS A 39 7.82 -1.58 23.90
N LEU A 40 7.07 -2.60 24.32
CA LEU A 40 6.98 -3.01 25.73
C LEU A 40 8.21 -3.85 26.17
N SER A 41 9.00 -4.35 25.22
CA SER A 41 10.24 -5.07 25.51
C SER A 41 11.29 -4.15 26.13
N HIS A 42 11.96 -4.62 27.19
CA HIS A 42 12.98 -3.88 27.95
C HIS A 42 14.23 -3.48 27.12
N ARG A 43 14.39 -4.04 25.91
CA ARG A 43 15.53 -3.76 25.02
C ARG A 43 15.28 -2.48 24.21
N GLY A 44 15.97 -1.39 24.56
CA GLY A 44 15.82 -0.07 23.94
C GLY A 44 15.91 -0.02 22.41
N GLY A 45 16.64 -0.96 21.77
CA GLY A 45 16.71 -1.07 20.31
C GLY A 45 15.39 -1.43 19.62
N LEU A 46 14.60 -2.34 20.19
CA LEU A 46 13.28 -2.71 19.63
C LEU A 46 12.27 -1.55 19.78
N ARG A 47 12.36 -0.83 20.89
CA ARG A 47 11.56 0.37 21.13
C ARG A 47 11.91 1.48 20.14
N PHE A 48 13.20 1.68 19.83
CA PHE A 48 13.65 2.68 18.86
C PHE A 48 13.16 2.36 17.43
N ILE A 49 13.20 1.10 17.00
CA ILE A 49 12.67 0.69 15.68
C ILE A 49 11.15 0.91 15.62
N GLY A 50 10.43 0.52 16.68
CA GLY A 50 8.99 0.73 16.77
C GLY A 50 8.60 2.21 16.76
N GLU A 51 9.31 3.05 17.50
CA GLU A 51 9.11 4.51 17.50
C GLU A 51 9.44 5.13 16.14
N SER A 52 10.56 4.75 15.53
CA SER A 52 10.96 5.23 14.20
C SER A 52 9.91 4.88 13.13
N TYR A 53 9.45 3.63 13.10
CA TYR A 53 8.38 3.19 12.19
C TYR A 53 7.10 4.00 12.42
N THR A 54 6.65 4.15 13.67
CA THR A 54 5.44 4.94 13.94
C THR A 54 5.61 6.43 13.65
N THR A 55 6.82 6.97 13.78
CA THR A 55 7.11 8.40 13.57
C THR A 55 7.18 8.74 12.09
N VAL A 56 7.82 7.91 11.28
CA VAL A 56 7.82 8.06 9.82
C VAL A 56 6.38 7.89 9.32
N PHE A 57 5.76 6.71 9.49
CA PHE A 57 4.46 6.46 8.89
C PHE A 57 3.30 7.34 9.40
N ARG A 58 3.43 7.98 10.57
CA ARG A 58 2.45 9.00 11.06
C ARG A 58 2.87 10.45 10.80
N GLY A 59 4.16 10.71 10.58
CA GLY A 59 4.68 12.03 10.25
C GLY A 59 4.65 12.32 8.76
N GLU A 60 4.50 11.28 7.93
CA GLU A 60 4.45 11.38 6.48
C GLU A 60 3.08 11.91 5.99
N PRO A 61 3.06 12.75 4.95
CA PRO A 61 1.84 13.09 4.23
C PRO A 61 1.29 11.83 3.55
N GLU A 62 0.04 11.47 3.80
CA GLU A 62 -0.61 10.30 3.17
C GLU A 62 -0.53 10.36 1.62
N LEU A 63 -0.54 11.57 1.08
CA LEU A 63 -0.38 11.84 -0.35
C LEU A 63 0.99 11.42 -0.88
N LEU A 64 2.06 11.54 -0.07
CA LEU A 64 3.41 11.17 -0.48
C LEU A 64 3.53 9.66 -0.70
N ILE A 65 2.87 8.88 0.16
CA ILE A 65 2.82 7.42 0.05
C ILE A 65 2.07 7.02 -1.23
N ILE A 66 0.91 7.64 -1.49
CA ILE A 66 0.16 7.41 -2.72
C ILE A 66 1.02 7.74 -3.94
N TYR A 67 1.74 8.86 -3.93
CA TYR A 67 2.66 9.22 -5.01
C TYR A 67 3.86 8.29 -5.15
N LEU A 68 4.43 7.81 -4.06
CA LEU A 68 5.51 6.83 -4.10
C LEU A 68 5.04 5.55 -4.80
N PHE A 69 3.86 5.05 -4.47
CA PHE A 69 3.33 3.85 -5.14
C PHE A 69 2.90 4.13 -6.58
N TYR A 70 2.29 5.27 -6.85
CA TYR A 70 1.85 5.64 -8.20
C TYR A 70 3.04 5.83 -9.15
N TYR A 71 3.99 6.71 -8.80
CA TYR A 71 5.14 7.01 -9.66
C TYR A 71 6.28 6.00 -9.48
N GLY A 72 6.63 5.66 -8.24
CA GLY A 72 7.72 4.72 -7.95
C GLY A 72 7.38 3.28 -8.36
N GLY A 73 6.12 2.86 -8.14
CA GLY A 73 5.66 1.53 -8.53
C GLY A 73 5.78 1.27 -10.03
N THR A 74 5.34 2.21 -10.87
CA THR A 74 5.46 2.11 -12.33
C THR A 74 6.91 2.03 -12.80
N GLN A 75 7.82 2.79 -12.19
CA GLN A 75 9.24 2.78 -12.53
C GLN A 75 9.90 1.44 -12.17
N VAL A 76 9.59 0.91 -10.98
CA VAL A 76 10.06 -0.43 -10.56
C VAL A 76 9.47 -1.50 -11.47
N LEU A 77 8.18 -1.47 -11.74
CA LEU A 77 7.51 -2.46 -12.59
C LEU A 77 8.05 -2.44 -14.02
N THR A 78 8.32 -1.26 -14.58
CA THR A 78 8.93 -1.10 -15.90
C THR A 78 10.39 -1.56 -15.89
N GLY A 79 11.16 -1.25 -14.83
CA GLY A 79 12.52 -1.75 -14.67
C GLY A 79 12.57 -3.28 -14.60
N VAL A 80 11.67 -3.88 -13.82
CA VAL A 80 11.52 -5.34 -13.71
C VAL A 80 11.09 -5.94 -15.04
N ALA A 81 10.07 -5.38 -15.70
CA ALA A 81 9.59 -5.87 -16.99
C ALA A 81 10.66 -5.74 -18.11
N ARG A 82 11.53 -4.73 -18.04
CA ARG A 82 12.72 -4.61 -18.91
C ARG A 82 13.76 -5.69 -18.59
N SER A 83 14.03 -5.94 -17.31
CA SER A 83 14.97 -6.99 -16.89
C SER A 83 14.51 -8.40 -17.26
N THR A 84 13.19 -8.61 -17.34
CA THR A 84 12.56 -9.87 -17.75
C THR A 84 12.42 -10.00 -19.28
N GLY A 85 12.89 -9.03 -20.07
CA GLY A 85 12.88 -9.09 -21.54
C GLY A 85 11.51 -8.87 -22.21
N SER A 86 10.49 -8.43 -21.46
CA SER A 86 9.11 -8.29 -21.94
C SER A 86 8.86 -7.01 -22.75
N ILE A 87 9.71 -5.98 -22.59
CA ILE A 87 9.51 -4.62 -23.18
C ILE A 87 10.78 -4.08 -23.84
N GLY A 88 11.59 -4.95 -24.45
CA GLY A 88 12.82 -4.57 -25.17
C GLY A 88 12.92 -5.06 -26.62
N SER A 89 11.95 -5.81 -27.15
CA SER A 89 12.12 -6.51 -28.44
C SER A 89 11.38 -5.89 -29.64
N THR A 90 10.64 -4.79 -29.48
CA THR A 90 9.86 -4.20 -30.60
C THR A 90 10.27 -2.80 -31.04
N ASP A 91 11.22 -2.15 -30.37
CA ASP A 91 11.66 -0.78 -30.71
C ASP A 91 12.92 -0.73 -31.61
N ILE A 92 13.33 -1.88 -32.17
CA ILE A 92 14.49 -2.01 -33.09
C ILE A 92 14.10 -2.01 -34.59
N LEU A 93 12.88 -1.60 -34.95
CA LEU A 93 12.42 -1.51 -36.36
C LEU A 93 11.69 -0.19 -36.73
N ASN A 94 11.97 0.93 -36.05
CA ASN A 94 11.61 2.27 -36.53
C ASN A 94 12.64 3.32 -36.13
#